data_AF-A0A0M3JHL8-F1
#
_entry.id   AF-A0A0M3JHL8-F1
#
_cell.length_a   1.000
_cell.length_b   1.000
_cell.length_c   1.000
_cell.angle_alpha   90.00
_cell.angle_beta   90.00
_cell.angle_gamma   90.00
#
_symmetry.space_group_name_H-M   'P 1'
#
loop_
_entity.id
_entity.type
_entity.pdbx_description
1 polymer ?
#
loop_
_entity_poly.entity_id
_entity_poly.type
_entity_poly.pdbx_seq_one_letter_code
_entity_poly.pdbx_strand_id
1 'polypeptide(L)'
;MTVQVSRPGLPLQQLSSSVQENKYLSVVHMDIDYMKDYQEFTLAEAWQNLSNFIEQLHRKGIHAVIKVGPALAVTGEAFLRARNAVS
;
A
#
# COMPACT_ATOMS: atom_id res chain seq x y z
N MET A 1 4.88 -24.18 -4.98
CA MET A 1 5.61 -23.19 -4.15
C MET A 1 5.15 -21.81 -4.57
N THR A 2 4.52 -21.07 -3.67
CA THR A 2 4.02 -19.71 -3.92
C THR A 2 5.05 -18.70 -3.43
N VAL A 3 5.36 -17.69 -4.26
CA VAL A 3 6.30 -16.63 -3.91
C VAL A 3 5.52 -15.42 -3.40
N GLN A 4 6.07 -14.75 -2.38
CA GLN A 4 5.60 -13.46 -1.90
C GLN A 4 6.72 -12.43 -2.05
N VAL A 5 6.37 -11.17 -2.32
CA VAL A 5 7.35 -10.09 -2.45
C VAL A 5 6.99 -8.91 -1.55
N SER A 6 8.01 -8.34 -0.90
CA SER A 6 7.97 -7.02 -0.27
C SER A 6 9.20 -6.25 -0.75
N ARG A 7 9.02 -4.98 -1.13
CA ARG A 7 10.11 -4.12 -1.61
C ARG A 7 9.93 -2.70 -1.05
N PRO A 8 10.39 -2.44 0.18
CA PRO A 8 10.38 -1.09 0.76
C PRO A 8 11.21 -0.13 -0.09
N GLY A 9 10.78 1.13 -0.18
CA GLY A 9 11.48 2.21 -0.87
C GLY A 9 11.30 2.23 -2.40
N LEU A 10 10.46 1.37 -2.99
CA LEU A 10 10.17 1.40 -4.42
C LEU A 10 8.90 2.19 -4.73
N PRO A 11 8.93 3.17 -5.66
CA PRO A 11 7.72 3.74 -6.25
C PRO A 11 6.85 2.68 -6.93
N LEU A 12 5.55 2.95 -7.03
CA LEU A 12 4.56 2.03 -7.59
C LEU A 12 4.92 1.49 -8.99
N GLN A 13 5.51 2.33 -9.84
CA GLN A 13 5.93 1.93 -11.19
C GLN A 13 7.01 0.84 -11.15
N GLN A 14 7.99 0.96 -10.26
CA GLN A 14 9.08 -0.01 -10.13
C GLN A 14 8.61 -1.31 -9.46
N LEU A 15 7.72 -1.19 -8.46
CA LEU A 15 7.06 -2.36 -7.87
C LEU A 15 6.29 -3.15 -8.95
N SER A 16 5.53 -2.45 -9.80
CA SER A 16 4.77 -3.07 -10.89
C SER A 16 5.66 -3.86 -11.86
N SER A 17 6.81 -3.31 -12.25
CA SER A 17 7.79 -4.03 -13.08
C SER A 17 8.27 -5.32 -12.41
N SER A 18 8.63 -5.26 -11.12
CA SER A 18 9.10 -6.44 -10.37
C SER A 18 8.05 -7.57 -10.26
N VAL A 19 6.76 -7.20 -10.23
CA VAL A 19 5.63 -8.14 -10.19
C VAL A 19 5.49 -8.87 -11.52
N GLN A 20 5.70 -8.18 -12.65
CA GLN A 20 5.54 -8.76 -13.98
C GLN A 20 6.61 -9.82 -14.31
N GLU A 21 7.79 -9.71 -13.71
CA GLU A 21 8.92 -10.63 -13.94
C GLU A 21 8.75 -11.98 -13.22
N ASN A 22 7.81 -12.11 -12.27
CA ASN A 22 7.69 -13.30 -11.44
C ASN A 22 6.40 -14.10 -11.69
N LYS A 23 6.52 -15.16 -12.50
CA LYS A 23 5.42 -16.08 -12.85
C LYS A 23 4.81 -16.83 -11.66
N TYR A 24 5.54 -17.00 -10.56
CA TYR A 24 5.10 -17.78 -9.39
C TYR A 24 4.66 -16.90 -8.22
N LEU A 25 4.55 -15.60 -8.45
CA LEU A 25 4.11 -14.63 -7.46
C LEU A 25 2.63 -14.81 -7.14
N SER A 26 2.30 -14.75 -5.86
CA SER A 26 0.93 -14.92 -5.35
C SER A 26 0.50 -13.83 -4.39
N VAL A 27 1.45 -13.13 -3.75
CA VAL A 27 1.17 -12.03 -2.81
C VAL A 27 2.20 -10.91 -2.97
N VAL A 28 1.72 -9.67 -3.03
CA VAL A 28 2.53 -8.45 -2.99
C VAL A 28 2.24 -7.70 -1.70
N HIS A 29 3.29 -7.38 -0.95
CA HIS A 29 3.23 -6.59 0.28
C HIS A 29 3.62 -5.14 -0.01
N MET A 30 2.75 -4.22 0.40
CA MET A 30 2.98 -2.78 0.31
C MET A 30 3.32 -2.24 1.70
N ASP A 31 4.55 -1.74 1.85
CA ASP A 31 5.04 -1.10 3.08
C ASP A 31 4.59 0.37 3.13
N ILE A 32 5.14 1.16 4.04
CA ILE A 32 4.73 2.55 4.31
C ILE A 32 4.91 3.54 3.14
N ASP A 33 5.58 3.14 2.06
CA ASP A 33 5.90 4.03 0.92
C ASP A 33 4.64 4.55 0.20
N TYR A 34 3.50 3.84 0.31
CA TYR A 34 2.25 4.32 -0.27
C TYR A 34 1.64 5.50 0.49
N MET A 35 2.04 5.72 1.75
CA MET A 35 1.46 6.72 2.62
C MET A 35 2.02 8.12 2.31
N LYS A 36 1.16 9.14 2.29
CA LYS A 36 1.60 10.53 2.19
C LYS A 36 2.24 10.94 3.53
N ASP A 37 3.49 11.38 3.48
CA ASP A 37 4.27 11.82 4.66
C ASP A 37 4.25 10.78 5.81
N TYR A 38 4.18 9.48 5.47
CA TYR A 38 4.07 8.36 6.42
C TYR A 38 2.84 8.42 7.35
N GLN A 39 1.79 9.14 6.95
CA GLN A 39 0.56 9.22 7.73
C GLN A 39 -0.38 8.06 7.41
N GLU A 40 -0.88 7.39 8.46
CA GLU A 40 -1.84 6.30 8.31
C GLU A 40 -3.10 6.74 7.55
N PHE A 41 -3.61 5.81 6.73
CA PHE A 41 -4.81 6.01 5.91
C PHE A 41 -4.71 7.16 4.90
N THR A 42 -3.52 7.41 4.36
CA THR A 42 -3.28 8.39 3.29
C THR A 42 -2.62 7.76 2.06
N LEU A 43 -2.59 8.49 0.95
CA LEU A 43 -1.98 8.06 -0.31
C LEU A 43 -1.02 9.12 -0.84
N ALA A 44 0.24 8.75 -1.05
CA ALA A 44 1.26 9.60 -1.65
C ALA A 44 0.97 9.86 -3.13
N GLU A 45 1.50 10.96 -3.68
CA GLU A 45 1.28 11.35 -5.08
C GLU A 45 1.80 10.28 -6.06
N ALA A 46 2.97 9.71 -5.79
CA ALA A 46 3.54 8.62 -6.60
C ALA A 46 2.71 7.32 -6.59
N TRP A 47 1.71 7.23 -5.69
CA TRP A 47 0.89 6.04 -5.47
C TRP A 47 -0.59 6.25 -5.81
N GLN A 48 -0.97 7.37 -6.44
CA GLN A 48 -2.38 7.64 -6.79
C GLN A 48 -3.06 6.53 -7.61
N ASN A 49 -2.28 5.76 -8.38
CA ASN A 49 -2.80 4.65 -9.19
C ASN A 49 -2.84 3.29 -8.45
N LEU A 50 -2.69 3.28 -7.12
CA LEU A 50 -2.59 2.05 -6.32
C LEU A 50 -3.81 1.16 -6.46
N SER A 51 -5.03 1.72 -6.49
CA SER A 51 -6.27 0.94 -6.67
C SER A 51 -6.26 0.15 -7.97
N ASN A 52 -5.94 0.83 -9.09
CA ASN A 52 -5.85 0.20 -10.40
C ASN A 52 -4.76 -0.87 -10.46
N PHE A 53 -3.64 -0.66 -9.76
CA PHE A 53 -2.60 -1.67 -9.64
C PHE A 53 -3.10 -2.92 -8.88
N ILE A 54 -3.77 -2.75 -7.74
CA ILE A 54 -4.35 -3.85 -6.97
C ILE A 54 -5.39 -4.62 -7.80
N GLU A 55 -6.24 -3.93 -8.57
CA GLU A 55 -7.16 -4.58 -9.49
C GLU A 55 -6.44 -5.43 -10.55
N GLN A 56 -5.32 -4.95 -11.08
CA GLN A 56 -4.50 -5.73 -12.02
C GLN A 56 -3.88 -6.96 -11.36
N LEU A 57 -3.48 -6.88 -10.09
CA LEU A 57 -3.02 -8.04 -9.32
C LEU A 57 -4.15 -9.07 -9.19
N HIS A 58 -5.34 -8.64 -8.79
CA HIS A 58 -6.50 -9.52 -8.61
C HIS A 58 -6.90 -10.22 -9.92
N ARG A 59 -6.85 -9.53 -11.06
CA ARG A 59 -7.10 -10.14 -12.39
C ARG A 59 -6.09 -11.24 -12.74
N LYS A 60 -4.91 -11.24 -12.12
CA LYS A 60 -3.86 -12.25 -12.30
C LYS A 60 -3.88 -13.33 -11.20
N GLY A 61 -4.84 -13.30 -10.28
CA GLY A 61 -4.87 -14.20 -9.12
C GLY A 61 -3.80 -13.90 -8.07
N ILE A 62 -3.24 -12.69 -8.07
CA ILE A 62 -2.24 -12.22 -7.09
C ILE A 62 -2.97 -11.39 -6.04
N HIS A 63 -2.70 -11.65 -4.75
CA HIS A 63 -3.26 -10.93 -3.62
C HIS A 63 -2.37 -9.77 -3.18
N ALA A 64 -2.98 -8.76 -2.56
CA ALA A 64 -2.31 -7.60 -2.00
C ALA A 64 -2.42 -7.58 -0.48
N VAL A 65 -1.32 -7.27 0.20
CA VAL A 65 -1.29 -7.00 1.65
C VAL A 65 -0.78 -5.57 1.85
N ILE A 66 -1.54 -4.75 2.59
CA ILE A 66 -1.20 -3.36 2.89
C ILE A 66 -0.82 -3.27 4.38
N LYS A 67 0.31 -2.65 4.68
CA LYS A 67 0.74 -2.40 6.06
C LYS A 67 0.01 -1.20 6.63
N VAL A 68 -0.53 -1.34 7.84
CA VAL A 68 -1.13 -0.25 8.63
C VAL A 68 -0.51 -0.28 10.02
N GLY A 69 -0.07 0.88 10.51
CA GLY A 69 0.49 1.05 11.84
C GLY A 69 -0.54 1.52 12.88
N PRO A 70 -0.22 1.43 14.19
CA PRO A 70 -1.12 1.83 15.25
C PRO A 70 -1.10 3.34 15.57
N ALA A 71 -0.08 4.08 15.12
CA ALA A 71 0.13 5.46 15.51
C ALA A 71 -0.44 6.45 14.48
N LEU A 72 -1.24 7.41 14.93
CA LEU A 72 -1.82 8.45 14.08
C LEU A 72 -1.07 9.77 14.24
N ALA A 73 -0.80 10.45 13.14
CA ALA A 73 -0.29 11.82 13.18
C ALA A 73 -1.34 12.75 13.80
N VAL A 74 -0.94 13.58 14.76
CA VAL A 74 -1.83 14.53 15.48
C VAL A 74 -2.49 15.55 14.55
N THR A 75 -1.84 15.86 13.43
CA THR A 75 -2.34 16.75 12.38
C THR A 75 -3.14 16.01 11.31
N GLY A 76 -3.19 14.68 11.34
CA GLY A 76 -3.82 13.86 10.32
C GLY A 76 -5.33 13.74 10.48
N GLU A 77 -6.03 13.63 9.36
CA GLU A 77 -7.49 13.51 9.29
C GLU A 77 -8.04 12.33 10.11
N ALA A 78 -7.33 11.20 10.16
CA ALA A 78 -7.73 10.05 10.96
C ALA A 78 -7.77 10.37 12.47
N PHE A 79 -6.76 11.10 12.97
CA PHE A 79 -6.72 11.55 14.35
C PHE A 79 -7.83 12.57 14.65
N LEU A 80 -8.04 13.54 13.75
CA LEU A 80 -9.08 14.57 13.91
C LEU A 80 -10.48 13.95 13.98
N ARG A 81 -10.78 12.96 13.13
CA ARG A 81 -12.04 12.22 13.20
C ARG A 81 -12.21 11.48 14.52
N ALA A 82 -11.17 10.78 14.98
CA ALA A 82 -11.23 10.04 16.23
C ALA A 82 -11.49 10.96 17.43
N ARG A 83 -10.80 12.12 17.48
CA ARG A 83 -11.00 13.13 18.51
C ARG A 83 -12.42 13.70 18.51
N ASN A 84 -12.96 14.01 17.32
CA ASN A 84 -14.28 14.61 17.19
C ASN A 84 -15.43 13.60 17.40
N ALA A 85 -15.16 12.29 17.33
CA ALA A 85 -16.16 11.25 17.59
C ALA A 85 -16.48 11.07 19.09
N VAL A 86 -15.64 11.63 19.97
CA VAL A 86 -15.77 11.51 21.43
C VAL A 86 -16.05 12.84 22.14
N SER A 87 -16.17 13.93 21.36
CA SER A 87 -16.54 15.28 21.83
C SER A 87 -18.03 15.53 21.63
#